data_AF-H8MYG9-F1
#
_entry.id   AF-H8MYG9-F1
#
_cell.length_a   1.000
_cell.length_b   1.000
_cell.length_c   1.000
_cell.angle_alpha   90.00
_cell.angle_beta   90.00
_cell.angle_gamma   90.00
#
_symmetry.space_group_name_H-M   'P 1'
#
loop_
_entity.id
_entity.type
_entity.pdbx_description
1 polymer ?
#
loop_
_entity_poly.entity_id
_entity_poly.type
_entity_poly.pdbx_seq_one_letter_code
_entity_poly.pdbx_strand_id
1 'polypeptide(L)'
;MPPFDSARFTLWLPQLLCAAFLAILFLQSGLDKVVDWKGNLGWLTGHFARSPLKGVVTPMLAVITLMELAAGALSGAGAVALLVNGNPFLAYLGAVLSALSLLALFFGQRMAKEYAGAAVLVPYFIVALAGVYLMRLA
;
A
#
# COMPACT_ATOMS: atom_id res chain seq x y z
N MET A 1 -14.25 19.61 -2.31
CA MET A 1 -15.14 18.78 -3.17
C MET A 1 -15.57 19.59 -4.39
N PRO A 2 -15.42 19.06 -5.62
CA PRO A 2 -15.99 19.67 -6.83
C PRO A 2 -17.53 19.58 -6.87
N PRO A 3 -18.24 20.45 -7.62
CA PRO A 3 -19.67 20.32 -7.84
C PRO A 3 -20.04 18.96 -8.45
N PHE A 4 -21.16 18.37 -8.02
CA PHE A 4 -21.58 17.02 -8.43
C PHE A 4 -21.67 16.85 -9.96
N ASP A 5 -22.24 17.83 -10.66
CA ASP A 5 -22.43 17.79 -12.11
C ASP A 5 -21.15 18.11 -12.92
N SER A 6 -20.00 18.27 -12.26
CA SER A 6 -18.74 18.62 -12.94
C SER A 6 -17.95 17.38 -13.36
N ALA A 7 -17.28 17.45 -14.51
CA ALA A 7 -16.34 16.40 -14.95
C ALA A 7 -15.21 16.13 -13.93
N ARG A 8 -14.86 17.15 -13.11
CA ARG A 8 -13.88 17.01 -12.03
C ARG A 8 -14.39 16.11 -10.90
N PHE A 9 -15.69 16.08 -10.62
CA PHE A 9 -16.27 15.20 -9.61
C PHE A 9 -16.09 13.72 -9.98
N THR A 10 -16.26 13.39 -11.26
CA THR A 10 -16.04 12.04 -11.82
C THR A 10 -14.62 11.53 -11.58
N LEU A 11 -13.61 12.41 -11.55
CA LEU A 11 -12.23 12.04 -11.25
C LEU A 11 -11.93 12.07 -9.75
N TRP A 12 -12.41 13.11 -9.06
CA TRP A 12 -12.12 13.37 -7.65
C TRP A 12 -12.63 12.26 -6.73
N LEU A 13 -13.84 11.74 -6.97
CA LEU A 13 -14.42 10.71 -6.10
C LEU A 13 -13.61 9.38 -6.16
N PRO A 14 -13.28 8.82 -7.35
CA PRO A 14 -12.39 7.66 -7.44
C PRO A 14 -11.00 7.90 -6.82
N GLN A 15 -10.41 9.08 -7.00
CA GLN A 15 -9.13 9.43 -6.37
C GLN A 15 -9.22 9.36 -4.85
N LEU A 16 -10.25 9.95 -4.27
CA LEU A 16 -10.48 9.97 -2.83
C LEU A 16 -10.71 8.55 -2.28
N LEU A 17 -11.55 7.75 -2.94
CA LEU A 17 -11.84 6.39 -2.52
C LEU A 17 -10.60 5.48 -2.64
N CYS A 18 -9.82 5.64 -3.71
CA CYS A 18 -8.57 4.91 -3.88
C CYS A 18 -7.54 5.30 -2.82
N ALA A 19 -7.36 6.59 -2.55
CA ALA A 19 -6.48 7.08 -1.50
C ALA A 19 -6.89 6.55 -0.12
N ALA A 20 -8.18 6.59 0.20
CA ALA A 20 -8.71 6.06 1.46
C ALA A 20 -8.51 4.54 1.59
N PHE A 21 -8.78 3.78 0.52
CA PHE A 21 -8.55 2.34 0.49
C PHE A 21 -7.09 1.97 0.77
N LEU A 22 -6.16 2.62 0.06
CA LEU A 22 -4.73 2.41 0.25
C LEU A 22 -4.28 2.84 1.65
N ALA A 23 -4.80 3.95 2.18
CA ALA A 23 -4.53 4.38 3.55
C ALA A 23 -4.93 3.32 4.56
N ILE A 24 -6.16 2.78 4.47
CA ILE A 24 -6.65 1.73 5.38
C ILE A 24 -5.77 0.48 5.28
N LEU A 25 -5.54 -0.01 4.06
CA LEU A 25 -4.73 -1.21 3.82
C LEU A 25 -3.34 -1.11 4.44
N PHE A 26 -2.63 -0.02 4.14
CA PHE A 26 -1.22 0.12 4.50
C PHE A 26 -0.99 0.64 5.91
N LEU A 27 -1.85 1.52 6.44
CA LEU A 27 -1.78 1.91 7.84
C LEU A 27 -2.11 0.73 8.75
N GLN A 28 -3.16 -0.05 8.44
CA GLN A 28 -3.48 -1.23 9.25
C GLN A 28 -2.33 -2.24 9.21
N SER A 29 -1.84 -2.59 8.01
CA SER A 29 -0.73 -3.54 7.83
C SER A 29 0.57 -3.09 8.51
N GLY A 30 0.92 -1.80 8.38
CA GLY A 30 2.14 -1.24 8.96
C GLY A 30 2.06 -1.05 10.48
N LEU A 31 0.93 -0.55 11.00
CA LEU A 31 0.74 -0.36 12.44
C LEU A 31 0.69 -1.70 13.18
N ASP A 32 0.07 -2.73 12.60
CA ASP A 32 0.08 -4.08 13.15
C ASP A 32 1.51 -4.59 13.37
N LYS A 33 2.40 -4.40 12.38
CA LYS A 33 3.82 -4.79 12.51
C LYS A 33 4.56 -4.03 13.59
N VAL A 34 4.23 -2.76 13.83
CA VAL A 34 4.83 -1.98 14.92
C VAL A 34 4.33 -2.45 16.28
N VAL A 35 3.02 -2.67 16.42
CA VAL A 35 2.38 -3.03 17.69
C VAL A 35 2.67 -4.47 18.08
N ASP A 36 2.56 -5.41 17.14
CA ASP A 36 2.88 -6.83 17.30
C ASP A 36 4.09 -7.24 16.44
N TRP A 37 5.23 -6.60 16.73
CA TRP A 37 6.48 -6.90 16.03
C TRP A 37 6.92 -8.35 16.20
N LYS A 38 6.79 -8.91 17.42
CA LYS A 38 7.26 -10.27 17.72
C LYS A 38 6.40 -11.33 17.05
N GLY A 39 5.07 -11.17 17.03
CA GLY A 39 4.16 -12.07 16.34
C GLY A 39 4.41 -12.07 14.83
N ASN A 40 4.52 -10.88 14.23
CA ASN A 40 4.84 -10.74 12.80
C ASN A 40 6.20 -11.34 12.45
N LEU A 41 7.24 -11.08 13.25
CA LEU A 41 8.56 -11.67 13.03
C LEU A 41 8.52 -13.21 13.11
N GLY A 42 7.85 -13.76 14.12
CA GLY A 42 7.72 -15.22 14.30
C GLY A 42 7.00 -15.88 13.13
N TRP A 43 5.88 -15.30 12.67
CA TRP A 43 5.16 -15.78 11.50
C TRP A 43 6.02 -15.75 10.24
N LEU A 44 6.69 -14.62 9.96
CA LEU A 44 7.56 -14.48 8.79
C LEU A 44 8.76 -15.41 8.84
N THR A 45 9.37 -15.63 10.01
CA THR A 45 10.49 -16.56 10.15
C THR A 45 10.07 -17.99 9.78
N GLY A 46 8.87 -18.41 10.21
CA GLY A 46 8.30 -19.69 9.79
C GLY A 46 7.98 -19.74 8.30
N HIS A 47 7.32 -18.71 7.78
CA HIS A 47 6.92 -18.58 6.38
C HIS A 47 8.13 -18.66 5.43
N PHE A 48 9.23 -17.99 5.76
CA PHE A 48 10.44 -17.93 4.93
C PHE A 48 11.48 -19.02 5.24
N ALA A 49 11.23 -19.94 6.17
CA ALA A 49 12.23 -20.90 6.67
C ALA A 49 12.89 -21.76 5.57
N ARG A 50 12.14 -22.08 4.50
CA ARG A 50 12.62 -22.87 3.33
C ARG A 50 12.96 -22.01 2.10
N SER A 51 12.92 -20.69 2.24
CA SER A 51 13.20 -19.75 1.16
C SER A 51 14.66 -19.28 1.18
N PRO A 52 15.15 -18.68 0.08
CA PRO A 52 16.44 -17.98 0.06
C PRO A 52 16.51 -16.78 1.02
N LEU A 53 15.37 -16.30 1.53
CA LEU A 53 15.26 -15.10 2.38
C LEU A 53 15.32 -15.40 3.89
N LYS A 54 15.48 -16.67 4.29
CA LYS A 54 15.44 -17.11 5.70
C LYS A 54 16.39 -16.36 6.64
N GLY A 55 17.52 -15.85 6.14
CA GLY A 55 18.54 -15.16 6.93
C GLY A 55 18.33 -13.64 7.06
N VAL A 56 17.36 -13.07 6.35
CA VAL A 56 17.15 -11.61 6.26
C VAL A 56 15.72 -11.19 6.62
N VAL A 57 15.00 -12.03 7.36
CA VAL A 57 13.59 -11.78 7.72
C VAL A 57 13.43 -10.51 8.55
N THR A 58 14.27 -10.28 9.56
CA THR A 58 14.20 -9.07 10.40
C THR A 58 14.41 -7.77 9.61
N PRO A 59 15.48 -7.60 8.80
CA PRO A 59 15.62 -6.38 8.00
C PRO A 59 14.52 -6.25 6.94
N MET A 60 14.02 -7.35 6.36
CA MET A 60 12.88 -7.30 5.45
C MET A 60 11.62 -6.77 6.16
N LEU A 61 11.31 -7.27 7.36
CA LEU A 61 10.18 -6.82 8.16
C LEU A 61 10.30 -5.32 8.48
N ALA A 62 11.49 -4.83 8.83
CA ALA A 62 11.73 -3.41 9.11
C ALA A 62 11.49 -2.53 7.87
N VAL A 63 12.07 -2.92 6.74
CA VAL A 63 11.93 -2.17 5.49
C VAL A 63 10.48 -2.14 5.03
N ILE A 64 9.80 -3.29 5.02
CA ILE A 64 8.40 -3.33 4.58
C ILE A 64 7.50 -2.53 5.52
N THR A 65 7.71 -2.61 6.84
CA THR A 65 6.94 -1.81 7.80
C THR A 65 7.09 -0.31 7.54
N LEU A 66 8.32 0.16 7.31
CA LEU A 66 8.56 1.56 6.98
C LEU A 66 7.86 1.97 5.68
N MET A 67 7.96 1.14 4.64
CA MET A 67 7.33 1.40 3.35
C MET A 67 5.80 1.43 3.47
N GLU A 68 5.21 0.49 4.19
CA GLU A 68 3.75 0.42 4.39
C GLU A 68 3.26 1.61 5.22
N LEU A 69 3.94 1.98 6.30
CA LEU A 69 3.57 3.18 7.07
C LEU A 69 3.67 4.45 6.24
N ALA A 70 4.74 4.61 5.45
CA ALA A 70 4.90 5.76 4.56
C ALA A 70 3.83 5.80 3.46
N ALA A 71 3.54 4.66 2.83
CA ALA A 71 2.48 4.53 1.84
C ALA A 71 1.12 4.91 2.43
N GLY A 72 0.76 4.30 3.56
CA GLY A 72 -0.50 4.56 4.25
C GLY A 72 -0.64 6.01 4.72
N ALA A 73 0.43 6.60 5.28
CA ALA A 73 0.43 7.98 5.74
C ALA A 73 0.27 8.97 4.57
N LEU A 74 1.00 8.79 3.46
CA LEU A 74 0.87 9.65 2.28
C LEU A 74 -0.51 9.49 1.62
N SER A 75 -1.04 8.27 1.53
CA SER A 75 -2.39 8.04 1.03
C SER A 75 -3.46 8.69 1.92
N GLY A 76 -3.33 8.60 3.25
CA GLY A 76 -4.23 9.26 4.20
C GLY A 76 -4.14 10.79 4.14
N ALA A 77 -2.92 11.34 4.15
CA ALA A 77 -2.69 12.78 3.99
C ALA A 77 -3.18 13.27 2.61
N GLY A 78 -3.02 12.45 1.57
CA GLY A 78 -3.54 12.70 0.23
C GLY A 78 -5.06 12.73 0.17
N ALA A 79 -5.75 11.82 0.86
CA ALA A 79 -7.21 11.87 0.99
C ALA A 79 -7.68 13.17 1.66
N VAL A 80 -6.98 13.61 2.72
CA VAL A 80 -7.25 14.91 3.36
C VAL A 80 -6.97 16.07 2.41
N ALA A 81 -5.85 16.06 1.68
CA ALA A 81 -5.53 17.11 0.70
C ALA A 81 -6.58 17.21 -0.41
N LEU A 82 -7.04 16.08 -0.95
CA LEU A 82 -8.12 16.02 -1.93
C LEU A 82 -9.42 16.63 -1.41
N LEU A 83 -9.75 16.45 -0.12
CA LEU A 83 -10.94 17.04 0.50
C LEU A 83 -10.81 18.56 0.67
N VAL A 84 -9.65 19.01 1.16
CA VAL A 84 -9.40 20.41 1.55
C VAL A 84 -9.14 21.31 0.35
N ASN A 85 -8.26 20.90 -0.56
CA ASN A 85 -7.79 21.74 -1.66
C ASN A 85 -7.78 21.03 -3.02
N GLY A 86 -8.18 19.76 -3.09
CA GLY A 86 -8.27 19.00 -4.34
C GLY A 86 -6.91 18.58 -4.91
N ASN A 87 -5.80 18.76 -4.18
CA ASN A 87 -4.48 18.41 -4.67
C ASN A 87 -4.22 16.89 -4.55
N PRO A 88 -3.99 16.18 -5.67
CA PRO A 88 -3.78 14.74 -5.68
C PRO A 88 -2.34 14.31 -5.36
N PHE A 89 -1.39 15.25 -5.23
CA PHE A 89 0.05 14.94 -5.24
C PHE A 89 0.48 14.00 -4.10
N LEU A 90 0.03 14.24 -2.86
CA LEU A 90 0.35 13.35 -1.74
C LEU A 90 -0.28 11.97 -1.91
N ALA A 91 -1.52 11.92 -2.41
CA ALA A 91 -2.19 10.66 -2.69
C ALA A 91 -1.42 9.87 -3.77
N TYR A 92 -0.91 10.56 -4.80
CA TYR A 92 -0.09 9.98 -5.87
C TYR A 92 1.18 9.33 -5.32
N LEU A 93 1.93 10.05 -4.47
CA LEU A 93 3.11 9.49 -3.81
C LEU A 93 2.76 8.29 -2.93
N GLY A 94 1.63 8.35 -2.22
CA GLY A 94 1.09 7.22 -1.46
C GLY A 94 0.82 6.00 -2.35
N ALA A 95 0.14 6.19 -3.48
CA ALA A 95 -0.16 5.12 -4.44
C ALA A 95 1.10 4.50 -5.07
N VAL A 96 2.12 5.31 -5.36
CA VAL A 96 3.42 4.81 -5.84
C VAL A 96 4.10 3.96 -4.77
N LEU A 97 4.18 4.43 -3.52
CA LEU A 97 4.78 3.65 -2.43
C LEU A 97 3.96 2.39 -2.11
N SER A 98 2.64 2.43 -2.22
CA SER A 98 1.77 1.27 -2.13
C SER A 98 2.11 0.22 -3.19
N ALA A 99 2.25 0.63 -4.45
CA ALA A 99 2.62 -0.27 -5.54
C ALA A 99 4.02 -0.89 -5.31
N LEU A 100 4.99 -0.10 -4.84
CA LEU A 100 6.33 -0.59 -4.50
C LEU A 100 6.30 -1.58 -3.31
N SER A 101 5.48 -1.31 -2.30
CA SER A 101 5.29 -2.21 -1.15
C SER A 101 4.69 -3.54 -1.59
N LEU A 102 3.69 -3.51 -2.47
CA LEU A 102 3.07 -4.72 -3.03
C LEU A 102 4.02 -5.51 -3.91
N LEU A 103 4.89 -4.84 -4.68
CA LEU A 103 5.94 -5.52 -5.44
C LEU A 103 6.94 -6.24 -4.51
N ALA A 104 7.34 -5.60 -3.41
CA ALA A 104 8.22 -6.21 -2.41
C ALA A 104 7.57 -7.42 -1.73
N LEU A 105 6.29 -7.29 -1.31
CA LEU A 105 5.51 -8.39 -0.74
C LEU A 105 5.35 -9.55 -1.74
N PHE A 106 4.96 -9.24 -2.99
CA PHE A 106 4.81 -10.22 -4.06
C PHE A 106 6.12 -10.97 -4.30
N PHE A 107 7.24 -10.24 -4.41
CA PHE A 107 8.56 -10.85 -4.53
C PHE A 107 8.85 -11.81 -3.37
N GLY A 108 8.57 -11.40 -2.13
CA GLY A 108 8.68 -12.27 -0.95
C GLY A 108 7.89 -13.57 -1.13
N GLN A 109 6.59 -13.48 -1.44
CA GLN A 109 5.74 -14.64 -1.68
C GLN A 109 6.29 -15.55 -2.79
N ARG A 110 6.83 -14.98 -3.88
CA ARG A 110 7.46 -15.74 -4.96
C ARG A 110 8.72 -16.49 -4.50
N MET A 111 9.57 -15.86 -3.70
CA MET A 111 10.77 -16.47 -3.14
C MET A 111 10.46 -17.56 -2.10
N ALA A 112 9.34 -17.42 -1.37
CA ALA A 112 8.82 -18.45 -0.47
C ALA A 112 8.10 -19.60 -1.20
N LYS A 113 7.91 -19.49 -2.53
CA LYS A 113 7.06 -20.41 -3.33
C LYS A 113 5.63 -20.49 -2.82
N GLU A 114 5.14 -19.42 -2.20
CA GLU A 114 3.76 -19.32 -1.72
C GLU A 114 2.92 -18.61 -2.79
N TYR A 115 2.39 -19.42 -3.72
CA TYR A 115 1.71 -18.92 -4.91
C TYR A 115 0.31 -18.38 -4.60
N ALA A 116 -0.36 -18.90 -3.57
CA ALA A 116 -1.70 -18.46 -3.21
C ALA A 116 -1.65 -17.03 -2.63
N GLY A 117 -0.73 -16.77 -1.70
CA GLY A 117 -0.47 -15.45 -1.14
C GLY A 117 0.00 -14.45 -2.20
N ALA A 118 0.85 -14.87 -3.14
CA ALA A 118 1.23 -14.02 -4.27
C ALA A 118 0.01 -13.60 -5.11
N ALA A 119 -0.93 -14.51 -5.37
CA ALA A 119 -2.14 -14.21 -6.14
C ALA A 119 -3.08 -13.24 -5.41
N VAL A 120 -3.19 -13.33 -4.07
CA VAL A 120 -4.00 -12.41 -3.25
C VAL A 120 -3.53 -10.96 -3.34
N LEU A 121 -2.25 -10.72 -3.64
CA LEU A 121 -1.70 -9.37 -3.77
C LEU A 121 -2.06 -8.69 -5.11
N VAL A 122 -2.42 -9.45 -6.15
CA VAL A 122 -2.65 -8.92 -7.49
C VAL A 122 -3.81 -7.90 -7.54
N PRO A 123 -4.99 -8.15 -6.93
CA PRO A 123 -6.06 -7.16 -6.89
C PRO A 123 -5.64 -5.85 -6.22
N TYR A 124 -4.91 -5.90 -5.10
CA TYR A 124 -4.41 -4.69 -4.43
C TYR A 124 -3.41 -3.94 -5.31
N PHE A 125 -2.57 -4.66 -6.07
CA PHE A 125 -1.63 -4.06 -7.00
C PHE A 125 -2.34 -3.36 -8.16
N ILE A 126 -3.41 -3.95 -8.69
CA ILE A 126 -4.25 -3.29 -9.72
C ILE A 126 -4.87 -2.01 -9.17
N VAL A 127 -5.37 -2.02 -7.92
CA VAL A 127 -5.90 -0.80 -7.28
C VAL A 127 -4.82 0.26 -7.10
N ALA A 128 -3.62 -0.12 -6.68
CA ALA A 128 -2.50 0.82 -6.54
C ALA A 128 -2.12 1.44 -7.91
N LEU A 129 -2.02 0.64 -8.97
CA LEU A 129 -1.76 1.14 -10.33
C LEU A 129 -2.88 2.06 -10.83
N ALA A 130 -4.15 1.71 -10.59
CA ALA A 130 -5.28 2.57 -10.90
C ALA A 130 -5.18 3.90 -10.12
N GLY A 131 -4.78 3.87 -8.85
CA GLY A 131 -4.50 5.07 -8.05
C GLY A 131 -3.42 5.96 -8.66
N VAL A 132 -2.28 5.37 -9.03
CA VAL A 132 -1.18 6.09 -9.71
C VAL A 132 -1.69 6.79 -10.97
N TYR A 133 -2.48 6.08 -11.79
CA TYR A 133 -3.04 6.64 -13.01
C TYR A 133 -4.05 7.75 -12.73
N LEU A 134 -5.07 7.49 -11.90
CA LEU A 134 -6.14 8.44 -11.58
C LEU A 134 -5.60 9.73 -10.98
N MET A 135 -4.61 9.65 -10.08
CA MET A 135 -4.06 10.82 -9.40
C MET A 135 -3.15 11.66 -10.31
N ARG A 136 -2.65 11.08 -11.41
CA ARG A 136 -1.84 11.79 -12.41
C ARG A 136 -2.66 12.57 -13.44
N LEU A 137 -3.92 12.15 -13.67
CA LEU A 137 -4.84 12.74 -14.65
C LEU A 137 -5.44 14.10 -14.23
N ALA A 138 -5.21 14.52 -12.99
CA ALA A 138 -5.72 15.78 -12.43
C ALA A 138 -4.79 16.98 -12.66
#